data_AF-A0A671PGM5-F1
#
_entry.id   AF-A0A671PGM5-F1
#
_cell.length_a   1.000
_cell.length_b   1.000
_cell.length_c   1.000
_cell.angle_alpha   90.00
_cell.angle_beta   90.00
_cell.angle_gamma   90.00
#
_symmetry.space_group_name_H-M   'P 1'
#
loop_
_entity.id
_entity.type
_entity.pdbx_description
1 polymer ?
#
loop_
_entity_poly.entity_id
_entity_poly.type
_entity_poly.pdbx_seq_one_letter_code
_entity_poly.pdbx_strand_id
1 'polypeptide(L)'
;MDNLERECLEEKCSYEEAREVFEHTEATHLSVPVCLPLRATAERELWAISKHTVSGWSKRSQDGPTSRLLRRLQVPRIRTQECIESSNVTLTSNMFCAGYIEGKQDSCKGDSGGPLVTRYRDTTLLLGIMSWSKGCALPGSYSIYTHVSNYLQWIHEQTANSTAATQ
;
A
#
# COMPACT_ATOMS: atom_id res chain seq x y z
N MET A 1 -7.56 33.55 4.86
CA MET A 1 -6.37 32.86 4.36
C MET A 1 -6.21 31.65 5.24
N ASP A 2 -6.81 30.55 4.81
CA ASP A 2 -6.78 29.31 5.58
C ASP A 2 -5.37 28.76 5.60
N ASN A 3 -4.95 28.24 6.75
CA ASN A 3 -3.60 27.74 6.89
C ASN A 3 -3.58 26.29 6.41
N LEU A 4 -3.16 26.09 5.16
CA LEU A 4 -2.92 24.77 4.54
C LEU A 4 -2.08 23.82 5.41
N GLU A 5 -1.18 24.35 6.27
CA GLU A 5 -0.44 23.51 7.22
C GLU A 5 -1.31 22.99 8.37
N ARG A 6 -2.37 23.71 8.72
CA ARG A 6 -3.33 23.31 9.76
C ARG A 6 -4.32 22.26 9.23
N GLU A 7 -4.80 22.41 8.00
CA GLU A 7 -5.60 21.39 7.30
C GLU A 7 -4.83 20.07 7.17
N CYS A 8 -3.57 20.11 6.73
CA CYS A 8 -2.71 18.90 6.64
C CYS A 8 -2.44 18.19 7.98
N LEU A 9 -2.55 18.90 9.12
CA LEU A 9 -2.30 18.34 10.45
C LEU A 9 -3.57 17.89 11.17
N GLU A 10 -4.74 18.42 10.79
CA GLU A 10 -6.04 18.08 11.37
C GLU A 10 -6.79 16.98 10.59
N GLU A 11 -6.50 16.79 9.30
CA GLU A 11 -7.16 15.76 8.49
C GLU A 11 -6.63 14.35 8.78
N LYS A 12 -7.25 13.68 9.75
CA LYS A 12 -7.40 12.23 9.66
C LYS A 12 -8.38 11.94 8.54
N CYS A 13 -7.85 11.62 7.37
CA CYS A 13 -8.62 11.25 6.17
C CYS A 13 -9.84 10.39 6.54
N SER A 14 -11.01 11.03 6.60
CA SER A 14 -12.27 10.39 6.93
C SER A 14 -12.86 9.73 5.67
N TYR A 15 -13.87 8.88 5.84
CA TYR A 15 -14.56 8.31 4.66
C TYR A 15 -15.20 9.41 3.80
N GLU A 16 -15.65 10.51 4.42
CA GLU A 16 -16.29 11.63 3.74
C GLU A 16 -15.27 12.43 2.91
N GLU A 17 -14.11 12.76 3.48
CA GLU A 17 -13.01 13.43 2.77
C GLU A 17 -12.47 12.58 1.59
N ALA A 18 -12.34 11.26 1.79
CA ALA A 18 -11.94 10.36 0.72
C ALA A 18 -12.98 10.30 -0.42
N ARG A 19 -14.27 10.56 -0.11
CA ARG A 19 -15.36 10.62 -1.09
C ARG A 19 -15.35 11.94 -1.86
N GLU A 20 -15.08 13.05 -1.18
CA GLU A 20 -15.05 14.41 -1.76
C GLU A 20 -14.02 14.54 -2.90
N VAL A 21 -12.90 13.80 -2.84
CA VAL A 21 -11.90 13.71 -3.94
C VAL A 21 -12.53 13.27 -5.27
N PHE A 22 -13.63 12.52 -5.22
CA PHE A 22 -14.33 11.99 -6.39
C PHE A 22 -15.62 12.75 -6.74
N GLU A 23 -16.03 13.74 -5.93
CA GLU A 23 -17.20 14.59 -6.20
C GLU A 23 -16.86 15.74 -7.18
N HIS A 24 -15.61 16.21 -7.17
CA HIS A 24 -15.14 17.25 -8.09
C HIS A 24 -14.52 16.67 -9.37
N THR A 25 -15.30 16.68 -10.46
CA THR A 25 -14.96 16.06 -11.75
C THR A 25 -13.88 16.80 -12.57
N GLU A 26 -13.49 18.03 -12.20
CA GLU A 26 -12.47 18.79 -12.92
C GLU A 26 -11.01 18.32 -12.64
N ALA A 27 -10.78 17.52 -11.59
CA ALA A 27 -9.46 16.98 -11.24
C ALA A 27 -9.17 15.56 -11.78
N THR A 28 -10.03 15.03 -12.66
CA THR A 28 -10.10 13.59 -13.00
C THR A 28 -8.99 13.04 -13.90
N HIS A 29 -8.12 13.88 -14.47
CA HIS A 29 -6.96 13.39 -15.24
C HIS A 29 -5.77 12.98 -14.37
N LEU A 30 -5.74 13.38 -13.09
CA LEU A 30 -4.61 13.11 -12.17
C LEU A 30 -5.00 12.20 -10.99
N SER A 31 -6.29 12.01 -10.72
CA SER A 31 -6.82 11.12 -9.68
C SER A 31 -7.70 10.03 -10.27
N VAL A 32 -7.19 8.79 -10.30
CA VAL A 32 -7.92 7.60 -10.76
C VAL A 32 -7.76 6.49 -9.72
N PRO A 33 -8.83 5.77 -9.33
CA PRO A 33 -8.73 4.70 -8.36
C PRO A 33 -7.89 3.53 -8.90
N VAL A 34 -7.20 2.85 -7.99
CA VAL A 34 -6.56 1.57 -8.30
C VAL A 34 -7.61 0.46 -8.39
N CYS A 35 -7.40 -0.50 -9.29
CA CYS A 35 -8.32 -1.62 -9.41
C CYS A 35 -8.07 -2.67 -8.33
N LEU A 36 -9.13 -3.31 -7.84
CA LEU A 36 -9.04 -4.50 -7.00
C LEU A 36 -9.00 -5.76 -7.87
N PRO A 37 -8.13 -6.74 -7.56
CA PRO A 37 -8.09 -7.99 -8.29
C PRO A 37 -9.21 -8.94 -7.86
N LEU A 38 -9.62 -9.85 -8.74
CA LEU A 38 -10.32 -11.06 -8.31
C LEU A 38 -9.37 -11.94 -7.50
N ARG A 39 -9.88 -12.60 -6.46
CA ARG A 39 -9.07 -13.49 -5.59
C ARG A 39 -8.29 -14.54 -6.40
N ALA A 40 -8.95 -15.20 -7.34
CA ALA A 40 -8.32 -16.20 -8.20
C ALA A 40 -7.19 -15.61 -9.07
N THR A 41 -7.40 -14.41 -9.62
CA THR A 41 -6.38 -13.71 -10.42
C THR A 41 -5.20 -13.30 -9.55
N ALA A 42 -5.45 -12.83 -8.32
CA ALA A 42 -4.38 -12.54 -7.39
C ALA A 42 -3.53 -13.80 -7.16
N GLU A 43 -4.12 -14.84 -6.57
CA GLU A 43 -3.39 -16.04 -6.15
C GLU A 43 -2.68 -16.78 -7.28
N ARG A 44 -3.25 -16.82 -8.49
CA ARG A 44 -2.70 -17.60 -9.62
C ARG A 44 -1.75 -16.80 -10.50
N GLU A 45 -2.04 -15.53 -10.74
CA GLU A 45 -1.32 -14.72 -11.73
C GLU A 45 -0.46 -13.66 -11.07
N LEU A 46 -1.03 -12.83 -10.19
CA LEU A 46 -0.33 -11.66 -9.65
C LEU A 46 0.79 -12.06 -8.70
N TRP A 47 0.61 -13.14 -7.94
CA TRP A 47 1.61 -13.65 -6.99
C TRP A 47 2.84 -14.28 -7.67
N ALA A 48 2.75 -14.57 -8.97
CA ALA A 48 3.84 -15.07 -9.80
C ALA A 48 4.66 -13.94 -10.45
N ILE A 49 4.16 -12.70 -10.44
CA ILE A 49 4.89 -11.55 -10.96
C ILE A 49 6.09 -11.25 -10.07
N SER A 50 7.26 -11.05 -10.68
CA SER A 50 8.53 -10.95 -9.97
C SER A 50 8.68 -9.70 -9.12
N LYS A 51 8.09 -8.57 -9.55
CA LYS A 51 8.27 -7.26 -8.92
C LYS A 51 6.96 -6.48 -8.88
N HIS A 52 6.72 -5.85 -7.74
CA HIS A 52 5.56 -5.02 -7.47
C HIS A 52 6.03 -3.59 -7.19
N THR A 53 5.18 -2.60 -7.47
CA THR A 53 5.52 -1.20 -7.26
C THR A 53 4.94 -0.73 -5.93
N VAL A 54 5.76 -0.12 -5.11
CA VAL A 54 5.38 0.59 -3.89
C VAL A 54 5.66 2.07 -4.08
N SER A 55 4.84 2.93 -3.50
CA SER A 55 5.01 4.38 -3.59
C SER A 55 4.63 5.07 -2.30
N GLY A 56 5.34 6.15 -2.00
CA GLY A 56 5.08 6.94 -0.80
C GLY A 56 6.15 8.02 -0.56
N TRP A 57 6.08 8.63 0.61
CA TRP A 57 6.91 9.76 1.04
C TRP A 57 7.82 9.39 2.23
N SER A 58 8.00 8.09 2.51
CA SER A 58 8.81 7.60 3.61
C SER A 58 10.24 8.16 3.65
N LYS A 59 10.82 8.04 4.84
CA LYS A 59 12.21 8.36 5.10
C LYS A 59 13.14 7.49 4.24
N ARG A 60 14.35 7.98 3.95
CA ARG A 60 15.38 7.19 3.25
C ARG A 60 16.27 6.35 4.17
N SER A 61 16.23 6.66 5.46
CA SER A 61 17.00 6.01 6.51
C SER A 61 16.23 6.18 7.81
N GLN A 62 16.59 5.39 8.82
CA GLN A 62 15.89 5.35 10.11
C GLN A 62 15.68 6.75 10.73
N ASP A 63 16.70 7.60 10.65
CA ASP A 63 16.70 8.96 11.21
C ASP A 63 16.66 10.06 10.14
N GLY A 64 16.43 9.68 8.87
CA GLY A 64 16.36 10.63 7.76
C GLY A 64 15.05 11.44 7.74
N PRO A 65 15.02 12.57 7.01
CA PRO A 65 13.77 13.27 6.74
C PRO A 65 12.87 12.45 5.81
N THR A 66 11.56 12.65 5.91
CA THR A 66 10.60 12.20 4.90
C THR A 66 10.88 12.90 3.57
N SER A 67 10.46 12.27 2.47
CA SER A 67 10.64 12.88 1.16
C SER A 67 9.59 13.96 0.91
N ARG A 68 10.00 15.08 0.31
CA ARG A 68 9.06 16.12 -0.18
C ARG A 68 8.41 15.76 -1.51
N LEU A 69 9.00 14.81 -2.24
CA LEU A 69 8.51 14.35 -3.54
C LEU A 69 8.02 12.92 -3.40
N LEU A 70 6.92 12.58 -4.08
CA LEU A 70 6.46 11.19 -4.13
C LEU A 70 7.54 10.33 -4.77
N ARG A 71 7.86 9.21 -4.12
CA ARG A 71 8.83 8.25 -4.62
C ARG A 71 8.15 6.93 -4.89
N ARG A 72 8.77 6.14 -5.77
CA ARG A 72 8.35 4.78 -6.04
C ARG A 72 9.55 3.84 -6.10
N LEU A 73 9.31 2.59 -5.71
CA LEU A 73 10.28 1.52 -5.72
C LEU A 73 9.63 0.25 -6.26
N GLN A 74 10.40 -0.57 -6.97
CA GLN A 74 9.97 -1.92 -7.31
C GLN A 74 10.58 -2.91 -6.32
N VAL A 75 9.74 -3.75 -5.69
CA VAL A 75 10.14 -4.75 -4.70
C VAL A 75 9.64 -6.13 -5.09
N PRO A 76 10.42 -7.21 -4.90
CA PRO A 76 9.92 -8.56 -5.06
C PRO A 76 9.10 -8.98 -3.83
N ARG A 77 8.15 -9.89 -4.05
CA ARG A 77 7.50 -10.60 -2.95
C ARG A 77 8.45 -11.66 -2.40
N ILE A 78 8.45 -11.79 -1.08
CA ILE A 78 9.26 -12.78 -0.36
C ILE A 78 8.36 -13.94 0.06
N ARG A 79 8.89 -15.16 0.00
CA ARG A 79 8.14 -16.34 0.46
C ARG A 79 7.93 -16.24 1.97
N THR A 80 6.75 -16.63 2.45
CA THR A 80 6.39 -16.53 3.87
C THR A 80 7.43 -17.17 4.78
N GLN A 81 7.91 -18.38 4.43
CA GLN A 81 8.91 -19.10 5.21
C GLN A 81 10.22 -18.31 5.32
N GLU A 82 10.74 -17.84 4.19
CA GLU A 82 11.95 -17.04 4.11
C GLU A 82 11.82 -15.73 4.90
N CYS A 83 10.66 -15.08 4.83
CA CYS A 83 10.41 -13.87 5.63
C CYS A 83 10.42 -14.18 7.14
N ILE A 84 9.76 -15.26 7.57
CA ILE A 84 9.75 -15.66 9.00
C ILE A 84 11.16 -15.97 9.48
N GLU A 85 11.91 -16.77 8.73
CA GLU A 85 13.27 -17.21 9.10
C GLU A 85 14.25 -16.03 9.18
N SER A 86 14.22 -15.13 8.19
CA SER A 86 15.19 -14.04 8.11
C SER A 86 14.85 -12.84 8.98
N SER A 87 13.58 -12.62 9.32
CA SER A 87 13.14 -11.47 10.10
C SER A 87 12.77 -11.83 11.54
N ASN A 88 12.59 -13.10 11.88
CA ASN A 88 12.09 -13.55 13.17
C ASN A 88 10.79 -12.83 13.58
N VAL A 89 9.87 -12.69 12.63
CA VAL A 89 8.53 -12.13 12.86
C VAL A 89 7.48 -13.21 12.71
N THR A 90 6.38 -13.07 13.44
CA THR A 90 5.20 -13.93 13.27
C THR A 90 4.28 -13.31 12.23
N LEU A 91 4.07 -14.01 11.11
CA LEU A 91 3.12 -13.59 10.07
C LEU A 91 1.81 -14.36 10.21
N THR A 92 0.69 -13.63 10.06
CA THR A 92 -0.63 -14.24 9.90
C THR A 92 -0.92 -14.51 8.42
N SER A 93 -1.96 -15.30 8.11
CA SER A 93 -2.41 -15.53 6.73
C SER A 93 -2.88 -14.25 6.02
N ASN A 94 -3.14 -13.19 6.76
CA ASN A 94 -3.55 -11.87 6.27
C ASN A 94 -2.37 -10.94 5.98
N MET A 95 -1.14 -11.43 6.06
CA MET A 95 0.08 -10.64 5.88
C MET A 95 1.03 -11.32 4.91
N PHE A 96 1.85 -10.53 4.22
CA PHE A 96 2.96 -11.02 3.41
C PHE A 96 4.11 -10.01 3.39
N CYS A 97 5.30 -10.47 3.01
CA CYS A 97 6.49 -9.63 2.96
C CYS A 97 6.87 -9.28 1.52
N ALA A 98 7.39 -8.08 1.34
CA ALA A 98 8.05 -7.68 0.10
C ALA A 98 9.25 -6.79 0.43
N GLY A 99 10.29 -6.86 -0.41
CA GLY A 99 11.54 -6.13 -0.18
C GLY A 99 12.76 -6.90 -0.69
N TYR A 100 13.94 -6.33 -0.49
CA TYR A 100 15.20 -6.96 -0.87
C TYR A 100 15.93 -7.50 0.36
N ILE A 101 16.26 -8.79 0.34
CA ILE A 101 16.95 -9.48 1.44
C ILE A 101 18.29 -8.82 1.75
N GLU A 102 18.99 -8.32 0.72
CA GLU A 102 20.28 -7.64 0.88
C GLU A 102 20.17 -6.22 1.47
N GLY A 103 18.96 -5.73 1.76
CA GLY A 103 18.78 -4.50 2.54
C GLY A 103 19.10 -3.20 1.83
N LYS A 104 19.06 -3.15 0.49
CA LYS A 104 19.54 -1.96 -0.26
C LYS A 104 18.49 -0.87 -0.45
N GLN A 105 17.22 -1.25 -0.55
CA GLN A 105 16.10 -0.36 -0.83
C GLN A 105 14.86 -0.94 -0.13
N ASP A 106 14.37 -0.25 0.89
CA ASP A 106 13.17 -0.66 1.63
C ASP A 106 12.36 0.58 2.05
N SER A 107 11.06 0.40 2.27
CA SER A 107 10.18 1.42 2.82
C SER A 107 10.46 1.57 4.33
N CYS A 108 10.88 2.76 4.72
CA CYS A 108 11.03 3.14 6.12
C CYS A 108 9.70 3.62 6.71
N LYS A 109 9.76 4.13 7.95
CA LYS A 109 8.65 4.85 8.58
C LYS A 109 8.09 5.94 7.66
N GLY A 110 6.76 6.01 7.56
CA GLY A 110 6.02 7.05 6.84
C GLY A 110 5.20 6.59 5.64
N ASP A 111 5.28 5.32 5.24
CA ASP A 111 4.47 4.75 4.14
C ASP A 111 3.29 3.88 4.62
N SER A 112 2.99 3.81 5.93
CA SER A 112 1.87 3.00 6.42
C SER A 112 0.56 3.43 5.75
N GLY A 113 -0.20 2.47 5.22
CA GLY A 113 -1.38 2.73 4.39
C GLY A 113 -1.08 2.88 2.89
N GLY A 114 0.19 3.05 2.51
CA GLY A 114 0.63 3.18 1.12
C GLY A 114 0.41 1.91 0.30
N PRO A 115 0.24 2.03 -1.03
CA PRO A 115 -0.14 0.91 -1.87
C PRO A 115 1.07 0.08 -2.32
N LEU A 116 0.90 -1.24 -2.35
CA LEU A 116 1.71 -2.16 -3.14
C LEU A 116 0.87 -2.64 -4.32
N VAL A 117 1.23 -2.18 -5.51
CA VAL A 117 0.49 -2.44 -6.75
C VAL A 117 1.26 -3.32 -7.72
N THR A 118 0.50 -4.04 -8.53
CA THR A 118 1.01 -4.90 -9.60
C THR A 118 0.41 -4.49 -10.92
N ARG A 119 1.25 -4.26 -11.94
CA ARG A 119 0.76 -4.11 -13.30
C ARG A 119 0.54 -5.49 -13.91
N TYR A 120 -0.69 -5.77 -14.32
CA TYR A 120 -1.07 -6.99 -15.03
C TYR A 120 -1.82 -6.61 -16.30
N ARG A 121 -1.22 -6.92 -17.46
CA ARG A 121 -1.64 -6.39 -18.76
C ARG A 121 -1.66 -4.86 -18.71
N ASP A 122 -2.79 -4.23 -19.05
CA ASP A 122 -2.92 -2.78 -19.05
C ASP A 122 -3.47 -2.19 -17.74
N THR A 123 -3.71 -3.04 -16.73
CA THR A 123 -4.35 -2.65 -15.47
C THR A 123 -3.36 -2.67 -14.31
N THR A 124 -3.47 -1.69 -13.41
CA THR A 124 -2.74 -1.65 -12.14
C THR A 124 -3.67 -2.12 -11.03
N LEU A 125 -3.27 -3.20 -10.35
CA LEU A 125 -4.07 -3.90 -9.34
C LEU A 125 -3.44 -3.74 -7.97
N LEU A 126 -4.26 -3.45 -6.96
CA LEU A 126 -3.81 -3.36 -5.57
C LEU A 126 -3.64 -4.77 -4.99
N LEU A 127 -2.41 -5.09 -4.58
CA LEU A 127 -2.07 -6.41 -4.04
C LEU A 127 -1.84 -6.37 -2.53
N GLY A 128 -1.27 -5.27 -2.03
CA GLY A 128 -0.99 -5.10 -0.61
C GLY A 128 -1.15 -3.66 -0.14
N ILE A 129 -1.34 -3.51 1.17
CA ILE A 129 -1.31 -2.23 1.86
C ILE A 129 -0.14 -2.27 2.83
N MET A 130 0.76 -1.30 2.76
CA MET A 130 1.93 -1.22 3.63
C MET A 130 1.46 -1.11 5.08
N SER A 131 1.88 -2.05 5.93
CA SER A 131 1.49 -2.07 7.34
C SER A 131 2.61 -1.52 8.20
N TRP A 132 3.72 -2.25 8.29
CA TRP A 132 4.89 -1.92 9.10
C TRP A 132 6.13 -2.58 8.52
N SER A 133 7.31 -2.15 8.94
CA SER A 133 8.59 -2.76 8.56
C SER A 133 9.47 -3.01 9.77
N LYS A 134 10.33 -4.03 9.67
CA LYS A 134 11.36 -4.30 10.67
C LYS A 134 12.68 -3.68 10.23
N GLY A 135 12.96 -2.48 10.72
CA GLY A 135 14.18 -1.75 10.38
C GLY A 135 14.03 -0.93 9.08
N CYS A 136 15.16 -0.46 8.56
CA CYS A 136 15.22 0.56 7.52
C CYS A 136 16.43 0.35 6.61
N ALA A 137 16.23 -0.24 5.43
CA ALA A 137 17.29 -0.44 4.43
C ALA A 137 18.57 -1.06 5.02
N LEU A 138 18.40 -2.11 5.83
CA LEU A 138 19.46 -2.96 6.35
C LEU A 138 19.23 -4.40 5.86
N PRO A 139 20.29 -5.22 5.70
CA PRO A 139 20.10 -6.64 5.40
C PRO A 139 19.19 -7.30 6.42
N GLY A 140 18.18 -8.04 5.95
CA GLY A 140 17.14 -8.62 6.81
C GLY A 140 16.04 -7.65 7.28
N SER A 141 16.02 -6.41 6.78
CA SER A 141 14.87 -5.51 6.89
C SER A 141 13.85 -5.78 5.78
N TYR A 142 12.60 -5.93 6.19
CA TYR A 142 11.49 -6.19 5.28
C TYR A 142 10.28 -5.35 5.63
N SER A 143 9.50 -5.08 4.59
CA SER A 143 8.19 -4.46 4.70
C SER A 143 7.09 -5.53 4.71
N ILE A 144 6.20 -5.44 5.70
CA ILE A 144 5.06 -6.32 5.90
C ILE A 144 3.82 -5.61 5.40
N TYR A 145 3.09 -6.27 4.51
CA TYR A 145 1.90 -5.77 3.85
C TYR A 145 0.67 -6.57 4.27
N THR A 146 -0.46 -5.90 4.39
CA THR A 146 -1.78 -6.52 4.48
C THR A 146 -2.11 -7.20 3.15
N HIS A 147 -2.59 -8.45 3.21
CA HIS A 147 -2.95 -9.25 2.05
C HIS A 147 -4.36 -8.89 1.54
N VAL A 148 -4.45 -7.95 0.60
CA VAL A 148 -5.73 -7.36 0.13
C VAL A 148 -6.73 -8.40 -0.37
N SER A 149 -6.25 -9.48 -1.02
CA SER A 149 -7.12 -10.54 -1.55
C SER A 149 -7.93 -11.28 -0.48
N ASN A 150 -7.50 -11.25 0.79
CA ASN A 150 -8.27 -11.81 1.90
C ASN A 150 -9.40 -10.90 2.38
N TYR A 151 -9.37 -9.61 2.02
CA TYR A 151 -10.32 -8.59 2.48
C TYR A 151 -11.30 -8.14 1.39
N LEU A 152 -11.25 -8.69 0.18
CA LEU A 152 -12.07 -8.26 -0.95
C LEU A 152 -13.57 -8.26 -0.63
N GLN A 153 -14.07 -9.31 0.03
CA GLN A 153 -15.48 -9.38 0.42
C GLN A 153 -15.86 -8.21 1.33
N TRP A 154 -15.09 -7.99 2.40
CA TRP A 154 -15.33 -6.89 3.33
C TRP A 154 -15.24 -5.52 2.62
N ILE A 155 -14.24 -5.33 1.74
CA ILE A 155 -14.11 -4.09 0.96
C ILE A 155 -15.35 -3.86 0.10
N HIS A 156 -15.86 -4.89 -0.59
CA HIS A 156 -17.06 -4.79 -1.39
C HIS A 156 -18.30 -4.49 -0.54
N GLU A 157 -18.46 -5.10 0.62
CA GLU A 157 -19.58 -4.82 1.54
C GLU A 157 -19.58 -3.36 2.03
N GLN A 158 -18.41 -2.81 2.35
CA GLN A 158 -18.29 -1.41 2.81
C GLN A 158 -18.44 -0.40 1.67
N THR A 159 -18.03 -0.75 0.45
CA THR A 159 -18.09 0.18 -0.70
C THR A 159 -19.42 0.11 -1.46
N ALA A 160 -20.13 -1.02 -1.40
CA ALA A 160 -21.42 -1.19 -2.06
C ALA A 160 -22.60 -0.61 -1.27
N ASN A 161 -22.53 -0.54 0.06
CA ASN A 161 -23.63 -0.02 0.90
C ASN A 161 -23.71 1.52 0.93
N SER A 162 -22.70 2.21 0.42
CA SER A 162 -22.64 3.68 0.43
C SER A 162 -23.53 4.35 -0.62
N THR A 163 -24.17 3.58 -1.50
CA THR A 163 -25.20 4.09 -2.42
C THR A 163 -26.61 4.08 -1.83
N ALA A 164 -26.80 3.65 -0.58
CA ALA A 164 -28.12 3.54 0.06
C ALA A 164 -28.30 4.38 1.34
N ALA A 165 -27.35 5.27 1.68
CA ALA A 165 -27.46 6.18 2.82
C ALA A 165 -27.87 7.60 2.38
N THR A 166 -28.99 7.71 1.65
CA THR A 166 -29.75 8.95 1.55
C THR A 166 -31.22 8.62 1.29
N GLN A 167 -31.94 8.30 2.35
CA GLN A 167 -33.38 8.55 2.48
C GLN A 167 -33.65 9.08 3.88
#